data_AF-A0A7S0RGZ7-F1
#
_entry.id   AF-A0A7S0RGZ7-F1
#
_cell.length_a   1.000
_cell.length_b   1.000
_cell.length_c   1.000
_cell.angle_alpha   90.00
_cell.angle_beta   90.00
_cell.angle_gamma   90.00
#
_symmetry.space_group_name_H-M   'P 1'
#
loop_
_entity.id
_entity.type
_entity.pdbx_description
1 polymer ?
#
loop_
_entity_poly.entity_id
_entity_poly.type
_entity_poly.pdbx_seq_one_letter_code
_entity_poly.pdbx_strand_id
1 'polypeptide(L)'
;ALYVSMKVGITSKTDPSKALLLDTGAQHWEQMRHKDSSNGTDDTTPFKRMPFVAAEMPKLRAEGYDLCATGDALRAAAVQDPKIWEHVEEISVYARMAPEDKERVIRALRERGQHTLMCGDGANDVGALKQAHVGVALLSGFGSANTAKDGEKALEEESAEERKKRQAQAKLRAVQKAGEAKAQAQKDKAELQELQKKWYEEELAKLEAKGEQWAQFKAMKIAVGRLVEEQKKRVAARGGAGG
;
A
#
# COMPACT_ATOMS: atom_id res chain seq x y z
N ALA A 1 -14.66 -26.61 -7.45
CA ALA A 1 -14.23 -26.69 -6.03
C ALA A 1 -13.16 -25.62 -5.80
N LEU A 2 -13.34 -24.76 -4.79
CA LEU A 2 -12.32 -23.78 -4.38
C LEU A 2 -11.33 -24.52 -3.45
N TYR A 3 -10.08 -24.68 -3.88
CA TYR A 3 -9.05 -25.30 -3.06
C TYR A 3 -8.31 -24.23 -2.29
N VAL A 4 -8.48 -24.21 -0.97
CA VAL A 4 -7.71 -23.34 -0.07
C VAL A 4 -6.53 -24.15 0.45
N SER A 5 -5.30 -23.68 0.19
CA SER A 5 -4.10 -24.36 0.68
C SER A 5 -4.02 -24.27 2.21
N MET A 6 -3.89 -25.42 2.88
CA MET A 6 -3.71 -25.47 4.34
C MET A 6 -2.31 -25.02 4.79
N LYS A 7 -1.35 -24.89 3.87
CA LYS A 7 0.02 -24.44 4.17
C LYS A 7 0.49 -23.49 3.07
N VAL A 8 0.81 -22.25 3.44
CA VAL A 8 1.47 -21.28 2.56
C VAL A 8 2.95 -21.23 2.95
N GLY A 9 3.82 -21.67 2.06
CA GLY A 9 5.27 -21.55 2.20
C GLY A 9 5.83 -20.89 0.94
N ILE A 10 6.67 -19.87 1.12
CA ILE A 10 7.28 -19.11 0.02
C ILE A 10 8.57 -19.80 -0.48
N THR A 11 9.23 -20.57 0.39
CA THR A 11 10.49 -21.31 0.11
C THR A 11 10.30 -22.82 0.28
N SER A 12 11.28 -23.60 -0.17
CA SER A 12 11.39 -25.05 -0.05
C SER A 12 11.25 -25.48 1.41
N LYS A 13 9.98 -25.74 1.76
CA LYS A 13 9.44 -26.38 2.95
C LYS A 13 10.51 -26.69 4.02
N THR A 14 10.62 -25.77 4.97
CA THR A 14 11.14 -25.97 6.34
C THR A 14 12.66 -26.05 6.57
N ASP A 15 13.52 -25.91 5.55
CA ASP A 15 14.98 -25.90 5.74
C ASP A 15 15.61 -24.51 5.44
N PRO A 16 15.89 -23.69 6.47
CA PRO A 16 16.54 -22.40 6.30
C PRO A 16 17.91 -22.47 5.63
N SER A 17 18.60 -23.62 5.71
CA SER A 17 19.92 -23.80 5.10
C SER A 17 19.88 -23.82 3.56
N LYS A 18 18.68 -24.02 2.98
CA LYS A 18 18.44 -23.95 1.54
C LYS A 18 18.04 -22.57 1.04
N ALA A 19 17.87 -21.58 1.93
CA ALA A 19 17.67 -20.20 1.52
C ALA A 19 19.03 -19.50 1.35
N LEU A 20 19.31 -19.04 0.12
CA LEU A 20 20.52 -18.28 -0.20
C LEU A 20 20.19 -16.82 -0.40
N LEU A 21 20.92 -15.97 0.31
CA LEU A 21 20.84 -14.53 0.16
C LEU A 21 21.89 -14.07 -0.85
N LEU A 22 21.42 -13.54 -1.98
CA LEU A 22 22.25 -12.90 -3.00
C LEU A 22 22.66 -11.52 -2.50
N ASP A 23 23.96 -11.33 -2.33
CA ASP A 23 24.56 -10.11 -1.81
C ASP A 23 25.70 -9.66 -2.74
N THR A 24 25.89 -8.36 -2.90
CA THR A 24 27.03 -7.79 -3.65
C THR A 24 28.16 -7.35 -2.72
N GLY A 25 28.03 -7.55 -1.40
CA GLY A 25 28.99 -7.13 -0.39
C GLY A 25 28.98 -5.63 -0.10
N ALA A 26 28.19 -4.84 -0.84
CA ALA A 26 28.00 -3.41 -0.63
C ALA A 26 27.10 -3.08 0.57
N GLN A 27 26.50 -4.10 1.21
CA GLN A 27 25.59 -3.91 2.34
C GLN A 27 26.27 -4.12 3.68
N HIS A 28 26.17 -3.10 4.55
CA HIS A 28 26.51 -3.21 5.96
C HIS A 28 25.31 -3.77 6.74
N TRP A 29 25.22 -5.10 6.81
CA TRP A 29 24.14 -5.84 7.47
C TRP A 29 24.01 -5.60 8.99
N GLU A 30 25.05 -5.06 9.64
CA GLU A 30 25.07 -4.80 11.09
C GLU A 30 24.00 -3.78 11.54
N GLN A 31 23.66 -2.82 10.69
CA GLN A 31 22.66 -1.79 11.03
C GLN A 31 21.20 -2.25 10.88
N MET A 32 20.95 -3.41 10.26
CA MET A 32 19.59 -3.97 10.13
C MET A 32 19.16 -4.81 11.33
N ARG A 33 20.06 -5.08 12.30
CA ARG A 33 19.66 -5.61 13.61
C ARG A 33 19.06 -4.49 14.43
N HIS A 34 17.74 -4.52 14.63
CA HIS A 34 17.20 -3.87 15.83
C HIS A 34 17.89 -4.51 17.04
N LYS A 35 18.39 -3.67 17.94
CA LYS A 35 19.12 -4.04 19.14
C LYS A 35 18.15 -4.73 20.13
N ASP A 36 17.82 -5.99 19.90
CA ASP A 36 17.32 -6.85 20.97
C ASP A 36 18.51 -7.26 21.82
N SER A 37 18.90 -6.36 22.72
CA SER A 37 19.90 -6.62 23.74
C SER A 37 19.30 -7.51 24.82
N SER A 38 19.52 -8.81 24.76
CA SER A 38 19.59 -9.69 25.95
C SER A 38 19.85 -11.16 25.59
N ASN A 39 20.99 -11.47 24.97
CA ASN A 39 21.89 -12.52 25.45
C ASN A 39 23.10 -12.65 24.52
N GLY A 40 24.28 -12.73 25.11
CA GLY A 40 25.49 -13.16 24.42
C GLY A 40 25.42 -14.65 24.15
N THR A 41 25.45 -15.02 22.88
CA THR A 41 25.91 -16.28 22.24
C THR A 41 25.51 -16.12 20.77
N ASP A 42 26.48 -15.85 19.89
CA ASP A 42 27.17 -16.85 19.08
C ASP A 42 26.68 -16.75 17.63
N ASP A 43 27.50 -17.23 16.70
CA ASP A 43 27.35 -17.26 15.25
C ASP A 43 25.94 -17.69 14.75
N THR A 44 25.04 -16.73 14.48
CA THR A 44 23.59 -16.98 14.27
C THR A 44 23.00 -16.26 13.05
N THR A 45 23.72 -16.19 11.92
CA THR A 45 23.05 -15.83 10.65
C THR A 45 22.38 -17.09 10.09
N PRO A 46 21.03 -17.24 10.11
CA PRO A 46 20.38 -18.48 9.65
C PRO A 46 20.38 -18.62 8.11
N PHE A 47 20.99 -17.67 7.39
CA PHE A 47 20.99 -17.62 5.93
C PHE A 47 22.43 -17.62 5.40
N LYS A 48 22.71 -18.53 4.47
CA LYS A 48 23.99 -18.56 3.76
C LYS A 48 24.00 -17.45 2.72
N ARG A 49 25.00 -16.58 2.80
CA ARG A 49 25.21 -15.46 1.88
C ARG A 49 26.14 -15.89 0.76
N MET A 50 25.91 -15.35 -0.43
CA MET A 50 26.74 -15.61 -1.59
C MET A 50 26.86 -14.35 -2.44
N PRO A 51 28.04 -14.07 -3.02
CA PRO A 51 28.20 -13.01 -3.98
C PRO A 51 27.24 -13.20 -5.16
N PHE A 52 26.73 -12.10 -5.68
CA PHE A 52 25.92 -12.12 -6.88
C PHE A 52 26.74 -12.56 -8.10
N VAL A 53 26.32 -13.65 -8.75
CA VAL A 53 26.87 -14.11 -10.05
C VAL A 53 25.72 -14.61 -10.92
N ALA A 54 25.34 -13.85 -11.95
CA ALA A 54 24.19 -14.15 -12.81
C ALA A 54 24.23 -15.58 -13.40
N ALA A 55 25.40 -15.99 -13.90
CA ALA A 55 25.59 -17.30 -14.52
C ALA A 55 25.43 -18.49 -13.55
N GLU A 56 25.58 -18.28 -12.24
CA GLU A 56 25.46 -19.37 -11.24
C GLU A 56 24.02 -19.57 -10.76
N MET A 57 23.14 -18.60 -10.96
CA MET A 57 21.77 -18.63 -10.44
C MET A 57 20.96 -19.86 -10.91
N PRO A 58 20.96 -20.24 -12.21
CA PRO A 58 20.24 -21.42 -12.67
C PRO A 58 20.78 -22.72 -12.05
N LYS A 59 22.10 -22.80 -11.86
CA LYS A 59 22.75 -23.96 -11.23
C LYS A 59 22.31 -24.11 -9.78
N LEU A 60 22.29 -23.03 -9.02
CA LEU A 60 21.86 -23.05 -7.62
C LEU A 60 20.38 -23.40 -7.46
N ARG A 61 19.54 -22.95 -8.39
CA ARG A 61 18.14 -23.37 -8.44
C ARG A 61 17.98 -24.85 -8.76
N ALA A 62 18.78 -25.39 -9.69
CA ALA A 62 18.81 -26.81 -9.98
C ALA A 62 19.30 -27.66 -8.79
N GLU A 63 20.21 -27.13 -7.96
CA GLU A 63 20.66 -27.74 -6.70
C GLU A 63 19.60 -27.67 -5.58
N GLY A 64 18.50 -26.96 -5.81
CA GLY A 64 17.36 -26.89 -4.89
C GLY A 64 17.44 -25.77 -3.85
N TYR A 65 18.25 -24.74 -4.09
CA TYR A 65 18.29 -23.55 -3.25
C TYR A 65 17.14 -22.58 -3.60
N ASP A 66 16.64 -21.86 -2.59
CA ASP A 66 15.76 -20.70 -2.79
C ASP A 66 16.58 -19.42 -2.76
N LEU A 67 16.65 -18.76 -3.91
CA LEU A 67 17.39 -17.52 -4.03
C LEU A 67 16.54 -16.35 -3.53
N CYS A 68 17.13 -15.54 -2.66
CA CYS A 68 16.53 -14.37 -2.04
C CYS A 68 17.40 -13.14 -2.36
N ALA A 69 16.79 -12.03 -2.74
CA ALA A 69 17.50 -10.78 -3.01
C ALA A 69 16.78 -9.59 -2.36
N THR A 70 17.56 -8.59 -1.94
CA THR A 70 17.02 -7.28 -1.56
C THR A 70 17.01 -6.33 -2.75
N GLY A 71 16.17 -5.29 -2.73
CA GLY A 71 16.13 -4.29 -3.81
C GLY A 71 17.47 -3.59 -4.04
N ASP A 72 18.18 -3.25 -2.95
CA ASP A 72 19.53 -2.68 -3.02
C ASP A 72 20.54 -3.65 -3.64
N ALA A 73 20.55 -4.92 -3.21
CA ALA A 73 21.45 -5.94 -3.77
C ALA A 73 21.16 -6.18 -5.26
N LEU A 74 19.88 -6.24 -5.65
CA LEU A 74 19.48 -6.40 -7.06
C LEU A 74 19.88 -5.21 -7.92
N ARG A 75 19.74 -3.97 -7.41
CA ARG A 75 20.21 -2.77 -8.12
C ARG A 75 21.73 -2.75 -8.27
N ALA A 76 22.47 -3.04 -7.20
CA ALA A 76 23.92 -3.12 -7.26
C ALA A 76 24.39 -4.21 -8.22
N ALA A 77 23.75 -5.38 -8.18
CA ALA A 77 23.98 -6.48 -9.11
C ALA A 77 23.74 -6.06 -10.55
N ALA A 78 22.64 -5.34 -10.83
CA ALA A 78 22.32 -4.84 -12.17
C ALA A 78 23.31 -3.81 -12.71
N VAL A 79 24.00 -3.07 -11.83
CA VAL A 79 25.09 -2.16 -12.23
C VAL A 79 26.36 -2.95 -12.59
N GLN A 80 26.64 -4.03 -11.86
CA GLN A 80 27.80 -4.90 -12.11
C GLN A 80 27.60 -5.77 -13.35
N ASP A 81 26.44 -6.41 -13.47
CA ASP A 81 26.06 -7.26 -14.60
C ASP A 81 24.56 -7.07 -14.93
N PRO A 82 24.24 -6.35 -16.02
CA PRO A 82 22.86 -6.16 -16.47
C PRO A 82 22.11 -7.47 -16.77
N LYS A 83 22.82 -8.60 -17.00
CA LYS A 83 22.19 -9.90 -17.26
C LYS A 83 21.43 -10.46 -16.06
N ILE A 84 21.53 -9.86 -14.89
CA ILE A 84 20.66 -10.21 -13.76
C ILE A 84 19.17 -10.17 -14.13
N TRP A 85 18.76 -9.24 -15.00
CA TRP A 85 17.37 -9.16 -15.45
C TRP A 85 16.96 -10.39 -16.28
N GLU A 86 17.92 -11.14 -16.82
CA GLU A 86 17.71 -12.42 -17.49
C GLU A 86 17.64 -13.61 -16.51
N HIS A 87 17.82 -13.40 -15.21
CA HIS A 87 17.78 -14.47 -14.21
C HIS A 87 16.81 -14.16 -13.06
N VAL A 88 15.93 -13.18 -13.24
CA VAL A 88 14.92 -12.82 -12.23
C VAL A 88 13.97 -13.98 -11.89
N GLU A 89 13.64 -14.85 -12.84
CA GLU A 89 12.77 -16.01 -12.56
C GLU A 89 13.39 -17.04 -11.61
N GLU A 90 14.72 -17.01 -11.44
CA GLU A 90 15.43 -17.87 -10.51
C GLU A 90 15.29 -17.38 -9.05
N ILE A 91 14.91 -16.12 -8.83
CA ILE A 91 14.76 -15.54 -7.49
C ILE A 91 13.36 -15.82 -6.97
N SER A 92 13.30 -16.47 -5.79
CA SER A 92 12.03 -16.81 -5.13
C SER A 92 11.50 -15.68 -4.25
N VAL A 93 12.40 -14.90 -3.63
CA VAL A 93 12.02 -13.84 -2.70
C VAL A 93 12.71 -12.54 -3.04
N TYR A 94 11.89 -11.51 -3.25
CA TYR A 94 12.32 -10.13 -3.39
C TYR A 94 11.93 -9.35 -2.15
N ALA A 95 12.92 -8.96 -1.35
CA ALA A 95 12.71 -8.25 -0.10
C ALA A 95 13.06 -6.77 -0.23
N ARG A 96 12.36 -5.92 0.54
CA ARG A 96 12.68 -4.49 0.67
C ARG A 96 12.79 -3.75 -0.68
N MET A 97 11.93 -4.11 -1.62
CA MET A 97 11.88 -3.52 -2.96
C MET A 97 11.26 -2.12 -2.92
N ALA A 98 11.84 -1.18 -3.65
CA ALA A 98 11.17 0.06 -4.00
C ALA A 98 10.04 -0.21 -5.02
N PRO A 99 9.02 0.68 -5.12
CA PRO A 99 7.94 0.53 -6.10
C PRO A 99 8.46 0.34 -7.53
N GLU A 100 9.49 1.07 -7.92
CA GLU A 100 10.11 1.01 -9.25
C GLU A 100 10.78 -0.34 -9.50
N ASP A 101 11.37 -0.96 -8.47
CA ASP A 101 11.99 -2.27 -8.63
C ASP A 101 10.93 -3.36 -8.86
N LYS A 102 9.79 -3.29 -8.15
CA LYS A 102 8.69 -4.24 -8.33
C LYS A 102 8.16 -4.20 -9.76
N GLU A 103 7.96 -3.01 -10.29
CA GLU A 103 7.55 -2.82 -11.68
C GLU A 103 8.59 -3.42 -12.65
N ARG A 104 9.87 -3.19 -12.39
CA ARG A 104 10.96 -3.69 -13.24
C ARG A 104 11.07 -5.21 -13.23
N VAL A 105 10.89 -5.87 -12.08
CA VAL A 105 10.85 -7.33 -11.98
C VAL A 105 9.69 -7.92 -12.80
N ILE A 106 8.47 -7.39 -12.63
CA ILE A 106 7.30 -7.86 -13.40
C ILE A 106 7.49 -7.64 -14.90
N ARG A 107 8.07 -6.50 -15.29
CA ARG A 107 8.42 -6.21 -16.69
C ARG A 107 9.41 -7.23 -17.25
N ALA A 108 10.51 -7.49 -16.54
CA ALA A 108 11.53 -8.43 -16.97
C ALA A 108 10.96 -9.85 -17.12
N LEU A 109 10.14 -10.32 -16.18
CA LEU A 109 9.45 -11.61 -16.30
C LEU A 109 8.55 -11.66 -17.55
N ARG A 110 7.78 -10.59 -17.80
CA ARG A 110 6.93 -10.52 -18.99
C ARG A 110 7.71 -10.51 -20.30
N GLU A 111 8.80 -9.75 -20.38
CA GLU A 111 9.65 -9.65 -21.57
C GLU A 111 10.29 -11.01 -21.94
N ARG A 112 10.43 -11.91 -20.95
CA ARG A 112 10.86 -13.30 -21.14
C ARG A 112 9.75 -14.26 -21.56
N GLY A 113 8.55 -13.77 -21.81
CA GLY A 113 7.40 -14.59 -22.20
C GLY A 113 6.71 -15.30 -21.04
N GLN A 114 7.04 -14.98 -19.78
CA GLN A 114 6.33 -15.54 -18.62
C GLN A 114 4.96 -14.87 -18.47
N HIS A 115 3.93 -15.66 -18.18
CA HIS A 115 2.63 -15.11 -17.77
C HIS A 115 2.71 -14.63 -16.31
N THR A 116 2.38 -13.37 -16.08
CA THR A 116 2.58 -12.69 -14.79
C THR A 116 1.26 -12.32 -14.16
N LEU A 117 1.10 -12.68 -12.88
CA LEU A 117 0.03 -12.23 -12.02
C LEU A 117 0.64 -11.47 -10.85
N MET A 118 0.20 -10.25 -10.61
CA MET A 118 0.59 -9.45 -9.45
C MET A 118 -0.62 -9.24 -8.56
N CYS A 119 -0.45 -9.45 -7.25
CA CYS A 119 -1.49 -9.20 -6.25
C CYS A 119 -0.92 -8.28 -5.17
N GLY A 120 -1.63 -7.20 -4.83
CA GLY A 120 -1.18 -6.22 -3.83
C GLY A 120 -2.30 -5.30 -3.38
N ASP A 121 -2.13 -4.61 -2.25
CA ASP A 121 -3.16 -3.79 -1.58
C ASP A 121 -2.80 -2.30 -1.49
N GLY A 122 -1.60 -1.91 -1.92
CA GLY A 122 -1.04 -0.58 -1.67
C GLY A 122 -0.66 0.22 -2.92
N ALA A 123 -0.44 1.53 -2.69
CA ALA A 123 0.10 2.47 -3.69
C ALA A 123 1.41 1.99 -4.32
N ASN A 124 2.22 1.29 -3.51
CA ASN A 124 3.55 0.81 -3.88
C ASN A 124 3.51 -0.29 -4.95
N ASP A 125 2.37 -0.95 -5.15
CA ASP A 125 2.22 -2.03 -6.12
C ASP A 125 1.55 -1.58 -7.42
N VAL A 126 1.08 -0.32 -7.51
CA VAL A 126 0.31 0.18 -8.67
C VAL A 126 1.08 0.02 -9.99
N GLY A 127 2.39 0.33 -10.00
CA GLY A 127 3.22 0.15 -11.19
C GLY A 127 3.31 -1.33 -11.60
N ALA A 128 3.61 -2.19 -10.64
CA ALA A 128 3.70 -3.64 -10.84
C ALA A 128 2.36 -4.27 -11.26
N LEU A 129 1.24 -3.84 -10.67
CA LEU A 129 -0.12 -4.27 -11.00
C LEU A 129 -0.48 -3.90 -12.45
N LYS A 130 -0.13 -2.68 -12.89
CA LYS A 130 -0.34 -2.23 -14.28
C LYS A 130 0.53 -2.98 -15.28
N GLN A 131 1.73 -3.40 -14.87
CA GLN A 131 2.68 -4.06 -15.74
C GLN A 131 2.40 -5.56 -15.92
N ALA A 132 1.75 -6.20 -14.94
CA ALA A 132 1.39 -7.61 -14.99
C ALA A 132 0.35 -7.90 -16.07
N HIS A 133 0.30 -9.15 -16.57
CA HIS A 133 -0.79 -9.57 -17.46
C HIS A 133 -2.13 -9.56 -16.72
N VAL A 134 -2.11 -9.95 -15.44
CA VAL A 134 -3.26 -9.91 -14.54
C VAL A 134 -2.85 -9.20 -13.25
N GLY A 135 -3.47 -8.05 -12.97
CA GLY A 135 -3.30 -7.31 -11.72
C GLY A 135 -4.52 -7.49 -10.81
N VAL A 136 -4.31 -7.93 -9.58
CA VAL A 136 -5.36 -8.08 -8.55
C VAL A 136 -5.07 -7.11 -7.41
N ALA A 137 -5.93 -6.10 -7.26
CA ALA A 137 -5.86 -5.17 -6.15
C ALA A 137 -6.70 -5.70 -4.97
N LEU A 138 -6.07 -5.96 -3.84
CA LEU A 138 -6.75 -6.34 -2.60
C LEU A 138 -7.21 -5.07 -1.89
N LEU A 139 -8.51 -4.91 -1.73
CA LEU A 139 -9.09 -3.78 -1.00
C LEU A 139 -9.34 -4.19 0.45
N SER A 140 -8.71 -3.50 1.40
CA SER A 140 -9.01 -3.66 2.82
C SER A 140 -10.25 -2.83 3.18
N GLY A 141 -11.44 -3.40 2.96
CA GLY A 141 -12.71 -2.81 3.36
C GLY A 141 -13.22 -1.65 2.48
N PHE A 142 -14.39 -1.11 2.86
CA PHE A 142 -15.15 -0.08 2.14
C PHE A 142 -14.43 1.26 2.15
N GLY A 143 -13.51 1.46 1.19
CA GLY A 143 -12.88 2.73 0.86
C GLY A 143 -11.89 3.26 1.92
N SER A 144 -10.63 3.43 1.54
CA SER A 144 -9.89 4.70 1.63
C SER A 144 -8.37 4.52 1.50
N ALA A 145 -7.73 5.58 1.02
CA ALA A 145 -6.41 6.10 1.42
C ALA A 145 -5.14 5.79 0.61
N ASN A 146 -5.07 4.79 -0.27
CA ASN A 146 -3.77 4.42 -0.88
C ASN A 146 -3.59 4.74 -2.38
N THR A 147 -4.45 5.54 -3.01
CA THR A 147 -4.40 5.75 -4.49
C THR A 147 -3.85 7.10 -4.97
N ALA A 148 -3.38 7.99 -4.08
CA ALA A 148 -2.90 9.31 -4.51
C ALA A 148 -1.39 9.34 -4.76
N LYS A 149 -0.95 9.06 -5.99
CA LYS A 149 0.16 9.79 -6.61
C LYS A 149 -0.08 9.95 -8.11
N ASP A 150 -0.38 11.19 -8.46
CA ASP A 150 -0.46 11.72 -9.81
C ASP A 150 0.85 11.44 -10.57
N GLY A 151 0.71 10.90 -11.77
CA GLY A 151 1.78 10.90 -12.77
C GLY A 151 1.78 12.24 -13.49
N GLU A 152 2.96 12.83 -13.66
CA GLU A 152 3.51 13.16 -14.97
C GLU A 152 4.94 13.69 -14.85
N LYS A 153 5.82 13.18 -15.70
CA LYS A 153 7.18 13.69 -15.93
C LYS A 153 7.09 14.84 -16.93
N ALA A 154 7.79 15.93 -16.66
CA ALA A 154 8.41 16.76 -17.70
C ALA A 154 9.75 17.27 -17.18
N LEU A 155 10.74 17.23 -18.07
CA LEU A 155 12.13 17.64 -17.88
C LEU A 155 12.23 19.16 -17.81
N GLU A 156 13.02 19.68 -16.86
CA GLU A 156 13.83 20.90 -17.00
C GLU A 156 14.77 20.97 -15.78
N GLU A 157 16.01 21.39 -16.01
CA GLU A 157 17.08 21.50 -15.00
C GLU A 157 16.78 22.62 -14.00
N GLU A 158 15.92 22.33 -13.03
CA GLU A 158 15.63 23.24 -11.90
C GLU A 158 16.59 22.93 -10.75
N SER A 159 17.20 23.96 -10.16
CA SER A 159 18.19 23.78 -9.10
C SER A 159 17.58 23.00 -7.91
N ALA A 160 18.40 22.15 -7.27
CA ALA A 160 17.95 21.29 -6.16
C ALA A 160 17.32 22.08 -4.99
N GLU A 161 17.61 23.37 -4.89
CA GLU A 161 17.09 24.30 -3.88
C GLU A 161 15.68 24.81 -4.22
N GLU A 162 15.41 25.15 -5.48
CA GLU A 162 14.06 25.51 -5.95
C GLU A 162 13.10 24.33 -5.86
N ARG A 163 13.56 23.13 -6.21
CA ARG A 163 12.80 21.89 -6.05
C ARG A 163 12.42 21.63 -4.59
N LYS A 164 13.33 21.88 -3.64
CA LYS A 164 13.05 21.78 -2.20
C LYS A 164 12.03 22.83 -1.75
N LYS A 165 12.16 24.07 -2.21
CA LYS A 165 11.25 25.18 -1.85
C LYS A 165 9.83 24.95 -2.37
N ARG A 166 9.70 24.52 -3.63
CA ARG A 166 8.40 24.15 -4.24
C ARG A 166 7.78 22.93 -3.58
N GLN A 167 8.57 21.90 -3.25
CA GLN A 167 8.08 20.74 -2.49
C GLN A 167 7.63 21.12 -1.08
N ALA A 168 8.36 21.98 -0.37
CA ALA A 168 7.97 22.47 0.95
C ALA A 168 6.69 23.30 0.89
N GLN A 169 6.57 24.19 -0.09
CA GLN A 169 5.38 25.03 -0.28
C GLN A 169 4.15 24.21 -0.70
N ALA A 170 4.33 23.20 -1.56
CA ALA A 170 3.25 22.27 -1.95
C ALA A 170 2.77 21.43 -0.77
N LYS A 171 3.70 20.90 0.05
CA LYS A 171 3.36 20.18 1.29
C LYS A 171 2.61 21.07 2.28
N LEU A 172 3.06 22.32 2.46
CA LEU A 172 2.40 23.26 3.37
C LEU A 172 0.96 23.57 2.91
N ARG A 173 0.75 23.82 1.61
CA ARG A 173 -0.59 24.03 1.04
C ARG A 173 -1.48 22.80 1.15
N ALA A 174 -0.93 21.59 0.97
CA ALA A 174 -1.68 20.35 1.14
C ALA A 174 -2.12 20.13 2.60
N VAL A 175 -1.23 20.40 3.56
CA VAL A 175 -1.55 20.33 4.99
C VAL A 175 -2.60 21.38 5.38
N GLN A 176 -2.51 22.61 4.85
CA GLN A 176 -3.51 23.66 5.06
C GLN A 176 -4.89 23.24 4.51
N LYS A 177 -4.97 22.78 3.25
CA LYS A 177 -6.22 22.29 2.66
C LYS A 177 -6.82 21.12 3.43
N ALA A 178 -5.99 20.19 3.91
CA ALA A 178 -6.44 19.07 4.74
C ALA A 178 -6.96 19.54 6.12
N GLY A 179 -6.33 20.55 6.71
CA GLY A 179 -6.77 21.18 7.95
C GLY A 179 -8.12 21.88 7.80
N GLU A 180 -8.28 22.68 6.74
CA GLU A 180 -9.53 23.37 6.41
C GLU A 180 -10.68 22.39 6.13
N ALA A 181 -10.41 21.33 5.36
CA ALA A 181 -11.40 20.28 5.09
C ALA A 181 -11.84 19.55 6.37
N LYS A 182 -10.91 19.25 7.29
CA LYS A 182 -11.22 18.65 8.59
C LYS A 182 -12.04 19.60 9.49
N ALA A 183 -11.65 20.86 9.57
CA ALA A 183 -12.38 21.87 10.34
C ALA A 183 -13.81 22.05 9.83
N GLN A 184 -13.99 22.09 8.50
CA GLN A 184 -15.31 22.19 7.89
C GLN A 184 -16.15 20.92 8.11
N ALA A 185 -15.55 19.72 7.99
CA ALA A 185 -16.25 18.48 8.29
C ALA A 185 -16.72 18.40 9.77
N GLN A 186 -15.94 18.97 10.68
CA GLN A 186 -16.30 19.03 12.11
C GLN A 186 -17.45 20.01 12.37
N LYS A 187 -17.47 21.16 11.68
CA LYS A 187 -18.61 22.11 11.73
C LYS A 187 -19.89 21.48 11.18
N ASP A 188 -19.82 20.89 10.00
CA ASP A 188 -20.97 20.21 9.37
C ASP A 188 -21.53 19.09 10.25
N LYS A 189 -20.66 18.34 10.93
CA LYS A 189 -21.09 17.31 11.89
C LYS A 189 -21.85 17.90 13.07
N ALA A 190 -21.38 19.02 13.63
CA ALA A 190 -22.05 19.70 14.74
C ALA A 190 -23.43 20.24 14.32
N GLU A 191 -23.53 20.90 13.17
CA GLU A 191 -24.79 21.40 12.63
C GLU A 191 -25.82 20.28 12.39
N LEU A 192 -25.36 19.15 11.83
CA LEU A 192 -26.22 17.99 11.59
C LEU A 192 -26.76 17.38 12.90
N GLN A 193 -25.97 17.41 13.98
CA GLN A 193 -26.43 16.96 15.30
C GLN A 193 -27.48 17.90 15.90
N GLU A 194 -27.34 19.22 15.72
CA GLU A 194 -28.35 20.19 16.16
C GLU A 194 -29.66 20.04 15.40
N LEU A 195 -29.60 19.87 14.06
CA LEU A 195 -30.78 19.60 13.24
C LEU A 195 -31.47 18.28 13.62
N GLN A 196 -30.69 17.24 13.89
CA GLN A 196 -31.22 15.96 14.36
C GLN A 196 -32.01 16.11 15.66
N LYS A 197 -31.46 16.85 16.62
CA LYS A 197 -32.13 17.12 17.90
C LYS A 197 -33.43 17.90 17.69
N LYS A 198 -33.39 18.95 16.87
CA LYS A 198 -34.57 19.78 16.58
C LYS A 198 -35.69 18.98 15.90
N TRP A 199 -35.39 18.18 14.88
CA TRP A 199 -36.39 17.35 14.22
C TRP A 199 -36.95 16.26 15.13
N TYR A 200 -36.12 15.70 16.01
CA TYR A 200 -36.58 14.74 16.99
C TYR A 200 -37.58 15.37 17.97
N GLU A 201 -37.28 16.54 18.53
CA GLU A 201 -38.16 17.26 19.45
C GLU A 201 -39.48 17.68 18.77
N GLU A 202 -39.41 18.20 17.54
CA GLU A 202 -40.60 18.57 16.76
C GLU A 202 -41.51 17.38 16.45
N GLU A 203 -40.94 16.23 16.06
CA GLU A 203 -41.72 15.03 15.73
C GLU A 203 -42.24 14.33 17.00
N LEU A 204 -41.47 14.36 18.10
CA LEU A 204 -41.92 13.84 19.39
C LEU A 204 -43.16 14.61 19.89
N ALA A 205 -43.12 15.94 19.88
CA ALA A 205 -44.24 16.77 20.30
C ALA A 205 -45.51 16.51 19.49
N LYS A 206 -45.39 16.28 18.18
CA LYS A 206 -46.52 15.94 17.29
C LYS A 206 -47.11 14.57 17.58
N LEU A 207 -46.27 13.57 17.87
CA LEU A 207 -46.70 12.20 18.12
C LEU A 207 -47.29 12.05 19.53
N GLU A 208 -46.73 12.75 20.52
CA GLU A 208 -47.28 12.82 21.88
C GLU A 208 -48.64 13.50 21.90
N ALA A 209 -48.82 14.61 21.16
CA ALA A 209 -50.12 15.27 21.02
C ALA A 209 -51.19 14.39 20.36
N LYS A 210 -50.80 13.38 19.60
CA LYS A 210 -51.69 12.40 18.96
C LYS A 210 -51.92 11.14 19.79
N GLY A 211 -51.28 11.01 20.97
CA GLY A 211 -51.38 9.81 21.82
C GLY A 211 -50.79 8.56 21.18
N GLU A 212 -49.83 8.71 20.27
CA GLU A 212 -49.25 7.59 19.52
C GLU A 212 -48.38 6.69 20.41
N GLN A 213 -48.64 5.39 20.38
CA GLN A 213 -47.76 4.41 21.02
C GLN A 213 -46.40 4.40 20.34
N TRP A 214 -45.32 4.32 21.13
CA TRP A 214 -43.92 4.36 20.67
C TRP A 214 -43.52 5.69 20.00
N ALA A 215 -44.12 6.82 20.41
CA ALA A 215 -43.85 8.16 19.87
C ALA A 215 -42.35 8.49 19.76
N GLN A 216 -41.55 8.21 20.80
CA GLN A 216 -40.10 8.42 20.81
C GLN A 216 -39.37 7.63 19.72
N PHE A 217 -39.69 6.35 19.55
CA PHE A 217 -39.06 5.52 18.52
C PHE A 217 -39.44 5.97 17.11
N LYS A 218 -40.72 6.34 16.90
CA LYS A 218 -41.20 6.86 15.61
C LYS A 218 -40.56 8.21 15.28
N ALA A 219 -40.49 9.13 16.25
CA ALA A 219 -39.82 10.42 16.10
C ALA A 219 -38.34 10.26 15.73
N MET A 220 -37.64 9.34 16.40
CA MET A 220 -36.23 9.05 16.10
C MET A 220 -36.05 8.49 14.68
N LYS A 221 -36.90 7.55 14.25
CA LYS A 221 -36.84 7.00 12.88
C LYS A 221 -37.06 8.08 11.82
N ILE A 222 -37.99 9.00 12.04
CA ILE A 222 -38.26 10.12 11.11
C ILE A 222 -37.09 11.10 11.09
N ALA A 223 -36.56 11.49 12.25
CA ALA A 223 -35.42 12.40 12.36
C ALA A 223 -34.17 11.84 11.68
N VAL A 224 -33.87 10.55 11.87
CA VAL A 224 -32.76 9.86 11.19
C VAL A 224 -32.97 9.78 9.68
N GLY A 225 -34.20 9.52 9.22
CA GLY A 225 -34.51 9.54 7.79
C GLY A 225 -34.24 10.90 7.14
N ARG A 226 -34.63 11.99 7.80
CA ARG A 226 -34.35 13.36 7.33
C ARG A 226 -32.86 13.69 7.35
N LEU A 227 -32.13 13.21 8.35
CA LEU A 227 -30.68 13.38 8.47
C LEU A 227 -29.93 12.79 7.28
N VAL A 228 -30.30 11.58 6.86
CA VAL A 228 -29.69 10.90 5.70
C VAL A 228 -29.92 11.69 4.40
N GLU A 229 -31.14 12.19 4.19
CA GLU A 229 -31.45 13.00 3.00
C GLU A 229 -30.71 14.35 3.00
N GLU A 230 -30.58 14.99 4.16
CA GLU A 230 -29.81 16.23 4.31
C GLU A 230 -28.30 16.00 4.06
N GLN A 231 -27.75 14.89 4.55
CA GLN A 231 -26.36 14.49 4.24
C GLN A 231 -26.14 14.29 2.75
N LYS A 232 -27.05 13.60 2.04
CA LYS A 232 -26.97 13.41 0.59
C LYS A 232 -26.98 14.75 -0.15
N LYS A 233 -27.85 15.70 0.25
CA LYS A 233 -27.90 17.05 -0.33
C LYS A 233 -26.60 17.82 -0.15
N ARG A 234 -26.02 17.79 1.07
CA ARG A 234 -24.76 18.47 1.37
C ARG A 234 -23.56 17.86 0.61
N VAL A 235 -23.54 16.53 0.44
CA VAL A 235 -22.53 15.85 -0.40
C VAL A 235 -22.69 16.22 -1.87
N ALA A 236 -23.92 16.27 -2.39
CA ALA A 236 -24.19 16.66 -3.77
C ALA A 236 -23.80 18.13 -4.06
N ALA A 237 -24.08 19.05 -3.13
CA ALA A 237 -23.69 20.46 -3.24
C ALA A 237 -22.15 20.64 -3.28
N ARG A 238 -21.40 19.77 -2.60
CA ARG A 238 -19.93 19.77 -2.64
C ARG A 238 -19.36 19.19 -3.94
N GLY A 239 -20.05 18.22 -4.55
CA GLY A 239 -19.63 17.61 -5.82
C GLY A 239 -19.90 18.47 -7.06
N GLY A 240 -20.85 19.41 -7.00
CA GLY A 240 -21.22 20.28 -8.13
C GLY A 240 -20.39 21.57 -8.29
N ALA A 241 -19.57 21.94 -7.31
CA ALA A 241 -18.81 23.20 -7.31
C ALA A 241 -17.40 23.09 -7.96
N GLY A 242 -17.12 21.99 -8.67
CA GLY A 242 -15.80 21.70 -9.27
C GLY A 242 -15.86 21.31 -10.74
N GLY A 243 -16.86 21.79 -11.49
CA GLY A 243 -16.93 21.71 -12.95
C GLY A 243 -16.35 22.96 -13.60
#